data_AF-A0A0J1DL48-F1
#
_entry.id   AF-A0A0J1DL48-F1
#
_cell.length_a   1.000
_cell.length_b   1.000
_cell.length_c   1.000
_cell.angle_alpha   90.00
_cell.angle_beta   90.00
_cell.angle_gamma   90.00
#
_symmetry.space_group_name_H-M   'P 1'
#
loop_
_entity.id
_entity.type
_entity.pdbx_description
1 polymer ?
#
loop_
_entity_poly.entity_id
_entity_poly.type
_entity_poly.pdbx_seq_one_letter_code
_entity_poly.pdbx_strand_id
1 'polypeptide(L)'
;MEEKLEVLASDSPQVGRPCNHCAQEFAPGDEVVECPRCHKYHHAACWKEKGGCATRGCPQVAQAVVGEKPRGDGPPPPMPKWYFAVGGLVILGLIMLSIFWPKPPDPAAGRTKITVMDTSYLEAQETLVPAVEQFNAESTTTYIDLQLLPSVGLNQKLIVLIAAGEAPDIFALDEDQFAQFAREGILLELGQTPEGEPIYGVQHPGRLAKLVIWGQTKSPEVAQEVLAFLLEHIPPVDLDKLRELQSGQGLPFIGF
;
A
#
# COMPACT_ATOMS: atom_id res chain seq x y z
N MET A 1 -39.60 -37.02 -18.64
CA MET A 1 -40.68 -36.44 -19.46
C MET A 1 -40.11 -36.32 -20.85
N GLU A 2 -40.49 -37.22 -21.74
CA GLU A 2 -39.82 -37.46 -23.03
C GLU A 2 -40.48 -36.61 -24.13
N GLU A 3 -39.68 -36.11 -25.07
CA GLU A 3 -40.18 -35.40 -26.26
C GLU A 3 -40.75 -36.41 -27.25
N LYS A 4 -41.97 -36.15 -27.77
CA LYS A 4 -42.64 -37.02 -28.74
C LYS A 4 -42.36 -36.51 -30.15
N LEU A 5 -41.59 -37.30 -30.91
CA LEU A 5 -41.39 -37.10 -32.35
C LEU A 5 -42.47 -37.87 -33.11
N GLU A 6 -43.19 -37.18 -33.99
CA GLU A 6 -44.26 -37.78 -34.79
C GLU A 6 -44.16 -37.30 -36.23
N VAL A 7 -44.35 -38.23 -37.18
CA VAL A 7 -44.50 -37.90 -38.60
C VAL A 7 -45.99 -37.69 -38.85
N LEU A 8 -46.38 -36.51 -39.32
CA LEU A 8 -47.79 -36.19 -39.47
C LEU A 8 -48.42 -36.99 -40.61
N ALA A 9 -49.46 -37.78 -40.30
CA ALA A 9 -50.34 -38.36 -41.31
C ALA A 9 -51.19 -37.26 -41.99
N SER A 10 -51.76 -37.56 -43.16
CA SER A 10 -52.60 -36.60 -43.91
C SER A 10 -53.88 -36.17 -43.20
N ASP A 11 -54.34 -36.95 -42.22
CA ASP A 11 -55.51 -36.69 -41.38
C ASP A 11 -55.14 -36.17 -39.97
N SER A 12 -53.87 -35.87 -39.72
CA SER A 12 -53.40 -35.40 -38.42
C SER A 12 -53.96 -34.00 -38.09
N PRO A 13 -54.47 -33.77 -36.87
CA PRO A 13 -55.03 -32.47 -36.45
C PRO A 13 -54.00 -31.34 -36.32
N GLN A 14 -52.71 -31.67 -36.48
CA GLN A 14 -51.60 -30.73 -36.46
C GLN A 14 -51.29 -30.16 -37.86
N VAL A 15 -51.74 -30.80 -38.94
CA VAL A 15 -51.58 -30.30 -40.31
C VAL A 15 -52.27 -28.94 -40.46
N GLY A 16 -51.59 -27.98 -41.10
CA GLY A 16 -52.04 -26.60 -41.26
C GLY A 16 -51.80 -25.69 -40.04
N ARG A 17 -51.31 -26.21 -38.91
CA ARG A 17 -50.92 -25.36 -37.76
C ARG A 17 -49.52 -24.80 -37.96
N PRO A 18 -49.22 -23.58 -37.49
CA PRO A 18 -47.90 -23.00 -37.63
C PRO A 18 -46.90 -23.59 -36.62
N CYS A 19 -45.68 -23.82 -37.08
CA CYS A 19 -44.53 -24.11 -36.23
C CYS A 19 -44.20 -22.91 -35.34
N ASN A 20 -44.03 -23.16 -34.05
CA ASN A 20 -43.77 -22.10 -33.08
C ASN A 20 -42.32 -21.55 -33.13
N HIS A 21 -41.54 -21.93 -34.14
CA HIS A 21 -40.24 -21.33 -34.45
C HIS A 21 -40.23 -20.54 -35.76
N CYS A 22 -40.51 -21.20 -36.89
CA CYS A 22 -40.43 -20.60 -38.23
C CYS A 22 -41.77 -20.02 -38.73
N ALA A 23 -42.87 -20.23 -38.00
CA ALA A 23 -44.23 -19.84 -38.35
C ALA A 23 -44.81 -20.46 -39.64
N GLN A 24 -44.12 -21.41 -40.27
CA GLN A 24 -44.63 -22.17 -41.42
C GLN A 24 -45.64 -23.22 -40.96
N GLU A 25 -46.67 -23.43 -41.76
CA GLU A 25 -47.70 -24.45 -41.53
C GLU A 25 -47.12 -25.87 -41.68
N PHE A 26 -47.58 -26.80 -40.84
CA PHE A 26 -47.20 -28.20 -40.97
C PHE A 26 -47.91 -28.87 -42.14
N ALA A 27 -47.17 -29.62 -42.94
CA ALA A 27 -47.70 -30.44 -44.03
C ALA A 27 -47.79 -31.92 -43.65
N PRO A 28 -48.62 -32.72 -44.34
CA PRO A 28 -48.55 -34.18 -44.25
C PRO A 28 -47.14 -34.68 -44.58
N GLY A 29 -46.58 -35.54 -43.74
CA GLY A 29 -45.23 -36.06 -43.84
C GLY A 29 -44.16 -35.26 -43.09
N ASP A 30 -44.49 -34.09 -42.53
CA ASP A 30 -43.55 -33.34 -41.70
C ASP A 30 -43.23 -34.09 -40.41
N GLU A 31 -41.95 -34.08 -40.02
CA GLU A 31 -41.51 -34.50 -38.69
C GLU A 31 -41.73 -33.36 -37.70
N VAL A 32 -42.57 -33.60 -36.70
CA VAL A 32 -42.96 -32.60 -35.69
C VAL A 32 -42.62 -33.11 -34.30
N VAL A 33 -42.11 -32.20 -33.48
CA VAL A 33 -41.82 -32.42 -32.06
C VAL A 33 -42.81 -31.61 -31.23
N GLU A 34 -43.48 -32.28 -30.30
CA GLU A 34 -44.27 -31.63 -29.26
C GLU A 34 -43.38 -31.34 -28.04
N CYS A 35 -43.35 -30.09 -27.60
CA CYS A 35 -42.65 -29.73 -26.37
C CYS A 35 -43.34 -30.37 -25.15
N PRO A 36 -42.64 -31.20 -24.36
CA PRO A 36 -43.25 -31.88 -23.21
C PRO A 36 -43.70 -30.92 -22.09
N ARG A 37 -43.21 -29.67 -22.10
CA ARG A 37 -43.47 -28.69 -21.03
C ARG A 37 -44.59 -27.72 -21.37
N CYS A 38 -44.63 -27.23 -22.61
CA CYS A 38 -45.61 -26.21 -23.02
C CYS A 38 -46.55 -26.67 -24.14
N HIS A 39 -46.43 -27.92 -24.60
CA HIS A 39 -47.28 -28.56 -25.60
C HIS A 39 -47.40 -27.77 -26.92
N LYS A 40 -46.36 -26.99 -27.24
CA LYS A 40 -46.24 -26.31 -28.53
C LYS A 40 -45.50 -27.21 -29.51
N TYR A 41 -45.90 -27.13 -30.77
CA TYR A 41 -45.37 -27.95 -31.85
C TYR A 41 -44.29 -27.20 -32.63
N HIS A 42 -43.25 -27.92 -33.02
CA HIS A 42 -42.11 -27.42 -33.79
C HIS A 42 -41.74 -28.44 -34.86
N HIS A 43 -41.28 -28.00 -36.03
CA HIS A 43 -40.60 -28.92 -36.95
C HIS A 43 -39.37 -29.51 -36.24
N ALA A 44 -39.08 -30.79 -36.48
CA ALA A 44 -37.93 -31.46 -35.88
C ALA A 44 -36.61 -30.73 -36.21
N ALA A 45 -36.48 -30.20 -37.43
CA ALA A 45 -35.32 -29.38 -37.83
C ALA A 45 -35.22 -28.07 -37.02
N CYS A 46 -36.32 -27.34 -36.85
CA CYS A 46 -36.37 -26.12 -36.05
C CYS A 46 -36.06 -26.37 -34.56
N TRP A 47 -36.51 -27.51 -34.04
CA TRP A 47 -36.21 -27.95 -32.67
C TRP A 47 -34.71 -28.24 -32.49
N LYS A 48 -34.07 -28.91 -33.47
CA LYS A 48 -32.62 -29.17 -33.51
C LYS A 48 -31.82 -27.87 -33.55
N GLU A 49 -32.15 -26.99 -34.50
CA GLU A 49 -31.40 -25.76 -34.76
C GLU A 49 -31.37 -24.84 -33.54
N LYS A 50 -32.52 -24.68 -32.87
CA LYS A 50 -32.61 -23.87 -31.66
C LYS A 50 -32.06 -24.57 -30.41
N GLY A 51 -31.90 -25.89 -30.45
CA GLY A 51 -31.52 -26.71 -29.29
C GLY A 51 -32.64 -26.88 -28.26
N GLY A 52 -33.92 -26.80 -28.68
CA GLY A 52 -35.08 -26.98 -27.81
C GLY A 52 -36.31 -26.15 -28.20
N CYS A 53 -37.20 -25.92 -27.23
CA CYS A 53 -38.46 -25.21 -27.44
C CYS A 53 -38.25 -23.74 -27.81
N ALA A 54 -38.96 -23.28 -28.85
CA ALA A 54 -38.83 -21.91 -29.31
C ALA A 54 -39.66 -20.86 -28.55
N THR A 55 -40.57 -21.29 -27.68
CA THR A 55 -41.46 -20.41 -26.91
C THR A 55 -40.68 -19.56 -25.91
N ARG A 56 -40.93 -18.24 -25.89
CA ARG A 56 -40.34 -17.34 -24.88
C ARG A 56 -40.68 -17.83 -23.47
N GLY A 57 -39.66 -18.03 -22.63
CA GLY A 57 -39.81 -18.43 -21.24
C GLY A 57 -39.95 -19.95 -21.00
N CYS A 58 -39.90 -20.80 -22.03
CA CYS A 58 -39.84 -22.25 -21.85
C CYS A 58 -38.37 -22.71 -21.77
N PRO A 59 -37.88 -23.24 -20.64
CA PRO A 59 -36.49 -23.68 -20.50
C PRO A 59 -36.27 -25.11 -21.02
N GLN A 60 -37.20 -25.65 -21.80
CA GLN A 60 -37.09 -27.01 -22.35
C GLN A 60 -36.02 -27.04 -23.45
N VAL A 61 -34.93 -27.74 -23.19
CA VAL A 61 -33.87 -28.05 -24.16
C VAL A 61 -34.16 -29.35 -24.90
N ALA A 62 -33.67 -29.47 -26.13
CA ALA A 62 -33.76 -30.70 -26.92
C ALA A 62 -32.92 -31.81 -26.26
N GLN A 63 -33.52 -32.97 -26.01
CA GLN A 63 -32.82 -34.09 -25.33
C GLN A 63 -32.58 -35.29 -26.24
N ALA A 64 -33.54 -35.67 -27.07
CA ALA A 64 -33.43 -36.79 -28.01
C ALA A 64 -33.01 -36.32 -29.41
N VAL A 65 -33.31 -35.07 -29.75
CA VAL A 65 -33.08 -34.50 -31.08
C VAL A 65 -32.03 -33.37 -31.00
N VAL A 66 -30.77 -33.73 -30.75
CA VAL A 66 -29.66 -32.79 -30.53
C VAL A 66 -29.02 -32.39 -31.87
N GLY A 67 -29.07 -31.10 -32.21
CA GLY A 67 -28.28 -30.51 -33.30
C GLY A 67 -26.80 -30.35 -32.92
N GLU A 68 -25.90 -30.20 -33.90
CA GLU A 68 -24.48 -29.95 -33.62
C GLU A 68 -24.30 -28.66 -32.79
N LYS A 69 -23.52 -28.76 -31.71
CA LYS A 69 -23.29 -27.65 -30.78
C LYS A 69 -22.48 -26.55 -31.48
N PRO A 70 -22.96 -25.29 -31.52
CA PRO A 70 -22.20 -24.20 -32.16
C PRO A 70 -20.86 -23.98 -31.45
N ARG A 71 -19.80 -23.73 -32.24
CA ARG A 71 -18.46 -23.35 -31.72
C ARG A 71 -18.55 -21.92 -31.15
N GLY A 72 -18.80 -21.81 -29.85
CA GLY A 72 -18.72 -20.57 -29.10
C GLY A 72 -17.69 -20.66 -27.97
N ASP A 73 -17.23 -19.50 -27.52
CA ASP A 73 -16.23 -19.29 -26.45
C ASP A 73 -16.73 -19.80 -25.10
N GLY A 74 -16.67 -21.11 -24.91
CA GLY A 74 -16.89 -21.74 -23.61
C GLY A 74 -15.89 -21.23 -22.58
N PRO A 75 -16.16 -21.45 -21.28
CA PRO A 75 -15.22 -21.09 -20.21
C PRO A 75 -13.83 -21.66 -20.54
N PRO A 76 -12.75 -20.91 -20.26
CA PRO A 76 -11.41 -21.34 -20.59
C PRO A 76 -11.16 -22.74 -20.00
N PRO A 77 -10.41 -23.60 -20.70
CA PRO A 77 -10.14 -24.94 -20.22
C PRO A 77 -9.52 -24.87 -18.83
N PRO A 78 -9.88 -25.78 -17.91
CA PRO A 78 -9.33 -25.77 -16.55
C PRO A 78 -7.81 -25.85 -16.63
N MET A 79 -7.12 -24.86 -16.07
CA MET A 79 -5.66 -24.86 -16.05
C MET A 79 -5.16 -26.12 -15.34
N PRO A 80 -4.18 -26.83 -15.91
CA PRO A 80 -3.67 -28.05 -15.31
C PRO A 80 -2.96 -27.75 -13.98
N LYS A 81 -3.15 -28.62 -12.98
CA LYS A 81 -2.74 -28.41 -11.57
C LYS A 81 -1.24 -28.11 -11.38
N TRP A 82 -0.40 -28.49 -12.35
CA TRP A 82 1.05 -28.23 -12.30
C TRP A 82 1.40 -26.73 -12.37
N TYR A 83 0.56 -25.89 -12.98
CA TYR A 83 0.79 -24.43 -12.98
C TYR A 83 0.78 -23.85 -11.57
N PHE A 84 -0.11 -24.33 -10.70
CA PHE A 84 -0.15 -23.90 -9.30
C PHE A 84 1.07 -24.40 -8.52
N ALA A 85 1.55 -25.61 -8.81
CA ALA A 85 2.76 -26.15 -8.20
C ALA A 85 4.00 -25.34 -8.61
N VAL A 86 4.12 -24.98 -9.90
CA VAL A 86 5.21 -24.12 -10.40
C VAL A 86 5.10 -22.71 -9.82
N GLY A 87 3.90 -22.13 -9.77
CA GLY A 87 3.67 -20.82 -9.17
C GLY A 87 4.05 -20.78 -7.69
N GLY A 88 3.67 -21.83 -6.93
CA GLY A 88 4.06 -21.97 -5.52
C GLY A 88 5.58 -22.09 -5.34
N LEU A 89 6.26 -22.87 -6.20
CA LEU A 89 7.71 -23.02 -6.17
C LEU A 89 8.45 -21.71 -6.48
N VAL A 90 7.96 -20.91 -7.44
CA VAL A 90 8.53 -19.59 -7.76
C VAL A 90 8.40 -18.64 -6.57
N ILE A 91 7.21 -18.57 -5.94
CA ILE A 91 6.97 -17.73 -4.77
C ILE A 91 7.88 -18.15 -3.61
N LEU A 92 7.96 -19.45 -3.33
CA LEU A 92 8.85 -19.98 -2.30
C LEU A 92 10.32 -19.65 -2.59
N GLY A 93 10.74 -19.78 -3.85
CA GLY A 93 12.07 -19.40 -4.31
C GLY A 93 12.36 -17.92 -4.07
N LEU A 94 11.42 -17.02 -4.36
CA LEU A 94 11.56 -15.58 -4.10
C LEU A 94 11.63 -15.26 -2.60
N ILE A 95 10.84 -15.93 -1.77
CA ILE A 95 10.89 -15.75 -0.31
C ILE A 95 12.25 -16.23 0.24
N MET A 96 12.70 -17.40 -0.18
CA MET A 96 14.02 -17.92 0.20
C MET A 96 15.13 -16.98 -0.27
N LEU A 97 15.08 -16.54 -1.52
CA LEU A 97 16.00 -15.55 -2.08
C LEU A 97 16.00 -14.27 -1.24
N SER A 98 14.84 -13.77 -0.80
CA SER A 98 14.75 -12.58 0.05
C SER A 98 15.32 -12.78 1.45
N ILE A 99 15.19 -13.97 2.04
CA ILE A 99 15.71 -14.27 3.39
C ILE A 99 17.22 -14.49 3.36
N PHE A 100 17.72 -15.13 2.30
CA PHE A 100 19.13 -15.47 2.13
C PHE A 100 19.94 -14.41 1.36
N TRP A 101 19.30 -13.34 0.86
CA TRP A 101 20.03 -12.21 0.29
C TRP A 101 20.86 -11.56 1.40
N PRO A 102 22.18 -11.37 1.23
CA PRO A 102 22.99 -10.70 2.23
C PRO A 102 22.40 -9.33 2.51
N LYS A 103 22.09 -9.06 3.79
CA LYS A 103 21.70 -7.71 4.21
C LYS A 103 22.81 -6.75 3.79
N PRO A 104 22.47 -5.53 3.32
CA PRO A 104 23.49 -4.54 3.03
C PRO A 104 24.40 -4.39 4.25
N PRO A 105 25.73 -4.25 4.03
CA PRO A 105 26.68 -4.13 5.12
C PRO A 105 26.26 -2.99 6.04
N ASP A 106 26.27 -3.23 7.35
CA ASP A 106 25.93 -2.22 8.35
C ASP A 106 26.84 -1.00 8.12
N PRO A 107 26.28 0.20 7.83
CA PRO A 107 27.09 1.38 7.53
C PRO A 107 27.95 1.82 8.72
N ALA A 108 27.58 1.45 9.94
CA ALA A 108 28.42 1.70 11.11
C ALA A 108 29.68 0.82 11.12
N ALA A 109 29.69 -0.33 10.44
CA ALA A 109 30.84 -1.24 10.34
C ALA A 109 31.49 -1.58 11.71
N GLY A 110 30.68 -1.68 12.77
CA GLY A 110 31.14 -1.94 14.14
C GLY A 110 31.47 -0.70 14.97
N ARG A 111 31.34 0.51 14.41
CA ARG A 111 31.47 1.79 15.13
C ARG A 111 30.24 2.06 15.99
N THR A 112 30.41 2.93 16.99
CA THR A 112 29.29 3.45 17.79
C THR A 112 28.39 4.30 16.89
N LYS A 113 27.18 3.81 16.65
CA LYS A 113 26.17 4.51 15.87
C LYS A 113 25.43 5.52 16.75
N ILE A 114 25.46 6.80 16.34
CA ILE A 114 24.65 7.88 16.92
C ILE A 114 23.61 8.30 15.90
N THR A 115 22.34 8.19 16.25
CA THR A 115 21.22 8.56 15.38
C THR A 115 20.81 9.99 15.66
N VAL A 116 20.84 10.83 14.62
CA VAL A 116 20.52 12.25 14.70
C VAL A 116 19.30 12.53 13.84
N MET A 117 18.27 13.15 14.39
CA MET A 117 17.05 13.45 13.66
C MET A 117 16.69 14.94 13.73
N ASP A 118 16.62 15.59 12.58
CA ASP A 118 16.33 17.02 12.49
C ASP A 118 15.50 17.36 11.23
N THR A 119 15.07 18.61 11.12
CA THR A 119 14.28 19.09 10.01
C THR A 119 15.17 19.24 8.77
N SER A 120 14.68 18.80 7.62
CA SER A 120 15.27 19.07 6.32
C SER A 120 14.99 20.51 5.90
N TYR A 121 16.04 21.28 5.65
CA TYR A 121 16.02 22.58 4.99
C TYR A 121 17.25 22.69 4.08
N LEU A 122 17.20 23.60 3.11
CA LEU A 122 18.17 23.65 2.01
C LEU A 122 19.60 23.81 2.54
N GLU A 123 19.80 24.75 3.45
CA GLU A 123 21.11 25.07 4.00
C GLU A 123 21.70 23.91 4.80
N ALA A 124 20.89 23.17 5.57
CA ALA A 124 21.35 21.94 6.23
C ALA A 124 21.76 20.85 5.24
N GLN A 125 21.08 20.73 4.10
CA GLN A 125 21.48 19.73 3.09
C GLN A 125 22.82 20.09 2.43
N GLU A 126 23.09 21.38 2.22
CA GLU A 126 24.31 21.83 1.54
C GLU A 126 25.54 21.84 2.46
N THR A 127 25.37 22.07 3.77
CA THR A 127 26.51 22.15 4.70
C THR A 127 26.63 20.95 5.63
N LEU A 128 25.53 20.53 6.25
CA LEU A 128 25.56 19.52 7.31
C LEU A 128 25.75 18.11 6.75
N VAL A 129 25.10 17.78 5.63
CA VAL A 129 25.22 16.44 5.01
C VAL A 129 26.66 16.16 4.58
N PRO A 130 27.35 17.03 3.81
CA PRO A 130 28.75 16.79 3.45
C PRO A 130 29.66 16.73 4.67
N ALA A 131 29.43 17.56 5.69
CA ALA A 131 30.21 17.53 6.93
C ALA A 131 30.06 16.19 7.67
N VAL A 132 28.83 15.66 7.78
CA VAL A 132 28.58 14.35 8.39
C VAL A 132 29.17 13.22 7.54
N GLU A 133 29.08 13.29 6.22
CA GLU A 133 29.72 12.31 5.33
C GLU A 133 31.24 12.30 5.50
N GLN A 134 31.86 13.47 5.58
CA GLN A 134 33.30 13.60 5.84
C GLN A 134 33.67 13.05 7.22
N PHE A 135 32.92 13.43 8.26
CA PHE A 135 33.10 12.87 9.61
C PHE A 135 33.03 11.34 9.59
N ASN A 136 32.03 10.78 8.90
CA ASN A 136 31.85 9.34 8.80
C ASN A 136 32.93 8.65 7.96
N ALA A 137 33.60 9.33 7.05
CA ALA A 137 34.72 8.79 6.29
C ALA A 137 36.02 8.75 7.12
N GLU A 138 36.21 9.74 8.00
CA GLU A 138 37.43 9.90 8.80
C GLU A 138 37.35 9.21 10.16
N SER A 139 36.15 9.11 10.74
CA SER A 139 35.94 8.55 12.08
C SER A 139 36.04 7.03 12.09
N THR A 140 36.94 6.52 12.94
CA THR A 140 37.17 5.08 13.15
C THR A 140 36.32 4.51 14.29
N THR A 141 35.71 5.36 15.12
CA THR A 141 35.00 4.96 16.35
C THR A 141 33.52 5.27 16.30
N THR A 142 33.11 6.32 15.59
CA THR A 142 31.75 6.85 15.62
C THR A 142 31.17 6.91 14.22
N TYR A 143 29.90 6.58 14.09
CA TYR A 143 29.12 6.74 12.87
C TYR A 143 27.86 7.55 13.16
N ILE A 144 27.68 8.65 12.46
CA ILE A 144 26.50 9.52 12.57
C ILE A 144 25.49 9.09 11.51
N ASP A 145 24.32 8.63 11.95
CA ASP A 145 23.15 8.39 11.11
C ASP A 145 22.26 9.64 11.12
N LEU A 146 22.52 10.55 10.19
CA LEU A 146 21.79 11.80 10.05
C LEU A 146 20.49 11.60 9.25
N GLN A 147 19.37 11.91 9.88
CA GLN A 147 18.03 11.79 9.31
C GLN A 147 17.35 13.16 9.24
N LEU A 148 17.44 13.80 8.08
CA LEU A 148 16.76 15.07 7.80
C LEU A 148 15.36 14.82 7.23
N LEU A 149 14.33 15.31 7.90
CA LEU A 149 12.92 15.07 7.56
C LEU A 149 12.13 16.37 7.42
N PRO A 150 11.11 16.47 6.55
CA PRO A 150 10.18 17.59 6.60
C PRO A 150 9.57 17.73 8.01
N SER A 151 9.31 18.97 8.47
CA SER A 151 8.88 19.27 9.85
C SER A 151 7.71 18.40 10.35
N VAL A 152 6.67 18.22 9.53
CA VAL A 152 5.51 17.36 9.87
C VAL A 152 5.91 15.89 10.01
N GLY A 153 6.78 15.40 9.12
CA GLY A 153 7.25 14.02 9.13
C GLY A 153 8.21 13.73 10.29
N LEU A 154 8.99 14.73 10.72
CA LEU A 154 9.90 14.65 11.86
C LEU A 154 9.13 14.29 13.14
N ASN A 155 8.11 15.07 13.46
CA ASN A 155 7.35 14.91 14.71
C ASN A 155 6.62 13.55 14.76
N GLN A 156 5.98 13.15 13.66
CA GLN A 156 5.31 11.86 13.58
C GLN A 156 6.28 10.70 13.78
N LYS A 157 7.44 10.75 13.10
CA LYS A 157 8.45 9.70 13.23
C LYS A 157 9.06 9.65 14.62
N LEU A 158 9.34 10.80 15.23
CA LEU A 158 9.91 10.89 16.58
C LEU A 158 9.03 10.19 17.61
N ILE A 159 7.73 10.53 17.64
CA ILE A 159 6.79 9.94 18.59
C ILE A 159 6.66 8.43 18.39
N VAL A 160 6.62 7.96 17.13
CA VAL A 160 6.56 6.53 16.82
C VAL A 160 7.81 5.79 17.31
N LEU A 161 9.00 6.35 17.05
CA LEU A 161 10.26 5.76 17.49
C LEU A 161 10.39 5.72 19.02
N ILE A 162 10.03 6.80 19.71
CA ILE A 162 10.01 6.83 21.19
C ILE A 162 9.04 5.78 21.74
N ALA A 163 7.83 5.68 21.20
CA ALA A 163 6.83 4.70 21.63
C ALA A 163 7.29 3.25 21.40
N ALA A 164 8.11 3.01 20.36
CA ALA A 164 8.72 1.72 20.08
C ALA A 164 9.95 1.41 20.95
N GLY A 165 10.43 2.35 21.78
CA GLY A 165 11.69 2.21 22.53
C GLY A 165 12.94 2.35 21.66
N GLU A 166 12.81 2.96 20.48
CA GLU A 166 13.86 3.15 19.48
C GLU A 166 14.13 4.64 19.23
N ALA A 167 14.03 5.46 20.28
CA ALA A 167 14.26 6.90 20.21
C ALA A 167 15.65 7.22 19.61
N PRO A 168 15.75 8.24 18.73
CA PRO A 168 17.05 8.71 18.25
C PRO A 168 17.88 9.29 19.40
N ASP A 169 19.20 9.21 19.29
CA ASP A 169 20.11 9.71 20.33
C ASP A 169 20.07 11.23 20.45
N ILE A 170 20.01 11.92 19.30
CA ILE A 170 19.93 13.38 19.22
C ILE A 170 18.75 13.76 18.34
N PHE A 171 17.93 14.70 18.79
CA PHE A 171 16.82 15.20 17.98
C PHE A 171 16.49 16.64 18.30
N ALA A 172 15.78 17.29 17.38
CA ALA A 172 15.38 18.67 17.53
C ALA A 172 13.88 18.80 17.85
N LEU A 173 13.57 19.58 18.89
CA LEU A 173 12.22 19.84 19.40
C LEU A 173 11.84 21.31 19.21
N ASP A 174 10.58 21.60 18.93
CA ASP A 174 10.08 22.97 19.11
C ASP A 174 9.99 23.36 20.60
N GLU A 175 9.66 24.61 20.87
CA GLU A 175 9.63 25.16 22.24
C GLU A 175 8.61 24.45 23.14
N ASP A 176 7.43 24.15 22.63
CA ASP A 176 6.34 23.50 23.37
C ASP A 176 6.69 22.05 23.70
N GLN A 177 7.20 21.30 22.72
CA GLN A 177 7.65 19.92 22.89
C GLN A 177 8.84 19.85 23.84
N PHE A 178 9.82 20.74 23.71
CA PHE A 178 10.95 20.80 24.63
C PHE A 178 10.48 20.97 26.07
N ALA A 179 9.57 21.92 26.32
CA ALA A 179 9.02 22.15 27.65
C ALA A 179 8.29 20.92 28.20
N GLN A 180 7.59 20.17 27.36
CA GLN A 180 6.96 18.91 27.76
C GLN A 180 8.01 17.84 28.14
N PHE A 181 8.96 17.58 27.25
CA PHE A 181 9.95 16.51 27.42
C PHE A 181 10.88 16.79 28.62
N ALA A 182 11.26 18.05 28.83
CA ALA A 182 12.04 18.45 29.98
C ALA A 182 11.28 18.20 31.30
N ARG A 183 9.97 18.52 31.35
CA ARG A 183 9.13 18.24 32.53
C ARG A 183 8.97 16.76 32.82
N GLU A 184 8.95 15.92 31.80
CA GLU A 184 8.85 14.47 31.93
C GLU A 184 10.18 13.81 32.34
N GLY A 185 11.30 14.55 32.33
CA GLY A 185 12.60 14.04 32.75
C GLY A 185 13.19 13.00 31.81
N ILE A 186 12.79 13.02 30.54
CA ILE A 186 13.19 12.04 29.51
C ILE A 186 14.39 12.49 28.67
N LEU A 187 14.92 13.68 28.94
CA LEU A 187 16.08 14.25 28.26
C LEU A 187 17.33 14.11 29.12
N LEU A 188 18.48 13.97 28.46
CA LEU A 188 19.78 13.95 29.13
C LEU A 188 20.13 15.37 29.62
N GLU A 189 20.60 15.48 30.86
CA GLU A 189 21.19 16.72 31.39
C GLU A 189 22.55 16.96 30.70
N LEU A 190 22.68 18.08 30.01
CA LEU A 190 23.87 18.49 29.29
C LEU A 190 24.83 19.32 30.15
N GLY A 191 24.34 19.82 31.28
CA GLY A 191 25.09 20.67 32.21
C GLY A 191 24.16 21.46 33.11
N GLN A 192 24.72 22.46 33.79
CA GLN A 192 23.99 23.32 34.72
C GLN A 192 24.29 24.79 34.43
N THR A 193 23.33 25.67 34.68
CA THR A 193 23.52 27.12 34.65
C THR A 193 24.42 27.56 35.82
N PRO A 194 24.96 28.79 35.81
CA PRO A 194 25.67 29.34 36.96
C PRO A 194 24.85 29.33 38.26
N GLU A 195 23.52 29.36 38.15
CA GLU A 195 22.56 29.28 39.25
C GLU A 195 22.27 27.85 39.71
N GLY A 196 22.83 26.84 39.03
CA GLY A 196 22.66 25.42 39.31
C GLY A 196 21.41 24.78 38.68
N GLU A 197 20.76 25.44 37.73
CA GLU A 197 19.59 24.87 37.04
C GLU A 197 20.05 23.91 35.93
N PRO A 198 19.43 22.72 35.79
CA PRO A 198 19.84 21.75 34.77
C PRO A 198 19.48 22.23 33.36
N ILE A 199 20.39 22.00 32.42
CA ILE A 199 20.25 22.33 31.00
C ILE A 199 19.98 21.03 30.24
N TYR A 200 18.80 20.90 29.64
CA TYR A 200 18.40 19.70 28.89
C TYR A 200 18.48 19.84 27.36
N GLY A 201 18.84 21.01 26.86
CA GLY A 201 18.89 21.27 25.44
C GLY A 201 19.63 22.54 25.08
N VAL A 202 20.17 22.58 23.86
CA VAL A 202 20.90 23.72 23.31
C VAL A 202 20.06 24.38 22.22
N GLN A 203 20.16 25.70 22.07
CA GLN A 203 19.47 26.40 20.98
C GLN A 203 19.97 25.91 19.63
N HIS A 204 19.05 25.51 18.76
CA HIS A 204 19.39 25.15 17.39
C HIS A 204 19.88 26.39 16.63
N PRO A 205 21.09 26.38 16.01
CA PRO A 205 21.63 27.57 15.34
C PRO A 205 20.81 28.03 14.13
N GLY A 206 20.26 27.08 13.38
CA GLY A 206 19.50 27.34 12.15
C GLY A 206 17.98 27.56 12.31
N ARG A 207 17.38 27.46 13.52
CA ARG A 207 15.92 27.59 13.68
C ARG A 207 15.48 27.77 15.15
N LEU A 208 14.22 28.15 15.33
CA LEU A 208 13.56 28.23 16.65
C LEU A 208 13.18 26.83 17.16
N ALA A 209 14.20 26.05 17.50
CA ALA A 209 14.09 24.71 18.08
C ALA A 209 15.22 24.49 19.10
N LYS A 210 15.10 23.45 19.92
CA LYS A 210 16.15 22.97 20.82
C LYS A 210 16.70 21.64 20.30
N LEU A 211 18.02 21.52 20.21
CA LEU A 211 18.69 20.23 20.04
C LEU A 211 18.85 19.59 21.42
N VAL A 212 18.42 18.35 21.54
CA VAL A 212 18.40 17.59 22.80
C VAL A 212 19.02 16.21 22.61
N ILE A 213 19.46 15.60 23.72
CA ILE A 213 19.92 14.22 23.75
C ILE A 213 18.91 13.38 24.51
N TRP A 214 18.59 12.20 23.99
CA TRP A 214 17.70 11.25 24.65
C TRP A 214 18.28 10.78 25.99
N GLY A 215 17.48 10.84 27.06
CA GLY A 215 17.93 10.48 28.41
C GLY A 215 18.36 9.02 28.57
N GLN A 216 17.89 8.12 27.69
CA GLN A 216 18.26 6.69 27.70
C GLN A 216 19.17 6.30 26.52
N THR A 217 19.90 7.24 25.92
CA THR A 217 20.91 6.90 24.90
C THR A 217 21.94 5.93 25.49
N LYS A 218 22.40 4.97 24.67
CA LYS A 218 23.39 3.96 25.09
C LYS A 218 24.80 4.52 25.20
N SER A 219 25.06 5.70 24.63
CA SER A 219 26.40 6.29 24.52
C SER A 219 26.34 7.80 24.75
N PRO A 220 26.04 8.25 25.98
CA PRO A 220 25.77 9.67 26.27
C PRO A 220 26.98 10.57 26.00
N GLU A 221 28.20 10.11 26.26
CA GLU A 221 29.42 10.88 26.01
C GLU A 221 29.64 11.10 24.51
N VAL A 222 29.47 10.05 23.70
CA VAL A 222 29.61 10.12 22.24
C VAL A 222 28.47 10.97 21.64
N ALA A 223 27.26 10.88 22.20
CA ALA A 223 26.15 11.73 21.78
C ALA A 223 26.43 13.22 22.07
N GLN A 224 27.09 13.55 23.18
CA GLN A 224 27.52 14.93 23.46
C GLN A 224 28.61 15.42 22.48
N GLU A 225 29.59 14.58 22.14
CA GLU A 225 30.60 14.89 21.12
C GLU A 225 29.96 15.16 19.75
N VAL A 226 29.02 14.30 19.35
CA VAL A 226 28.27 14.49 18.10
C VAL A 226 27.42 15.75 18.17
N LEU A 227 26.75 16.04 19.29
CA LEU A 227 25.98 17.28 19.45
C LEU A 227 26.88 18.52 19.29
N ALA A 228 28.07 18.52 19.88
CA ALA A 228 29.03 19.61 19.73
C ALA A 228 29.47 19.77 18.27
N PHE A 229 29.77 18.66 17.58
CA PHE A 229 30.09 18.67 16.15
C PHE A 229 28.94 19.26 15.31
N LEU A 230 27.69 18.87 15.57
CA LEU A 230 26.53 19.40 14.85
C LEU A 230 26.40 20.92 15.06
N LEU A 231 26.55 21.40 16.29
CA LEU A 231 26.43 22.82 16.61
C LEU A 231 27.47 23.69 15.89
N GLU A 232 28.66 23.15 15.60
CA GLU A 232 29.71 23.83 14.84
C GLU A 232 29.42 23.88 13.32
N HIS A 233 28.70 22.89 12.79
CA HIS A 233 28.49 22.72 11.34
C HIS A 233 27.08 23.13 10.87
N ILE A 234 26.13 23.34 11.78
CA ILE A 234 24.81 23.87 11.47
C ILE A 234 24.94 25.37 11.14
N PRO A 235 24.46 25.82 9.97
CA PRO A 235 24.57 27.22 9.57
C PRO A 235 23.69 28.08 10.48
N PRO A 236 24.24 29.12 11.11
CA PRO A 236 23.48 29.99 12.01
C PRO A 236 22.56 30.91 11.20
N VAL A 237 21.37 31.18 11.74
CA VAL A 237 20.43 32.16 11.20
C VAL A 237 20.08 33.21 12.26
N ASP A 238 19.55 34.34 11.82
CA ASP A 238 19.03 35.36 12.73
C ASP A 238 17.72 34.88 13.38
N LEU A 239 17.85 34.34 14.59
CA LEU A 239 16.75 33.77 15.35
C LEU A 239 15.74 34.83 15.81
N ASP A 240 16.18 36.06 16.04
CA ASP A 240 15.28 37.13 16.48
C ASP A 240 14.35 37.55 15.35
N LYS A 241 14.89 37.67 14.14
CA LYS A 241 14.09 37.89 12.93
C LYS A 241 13.09 36.77 12.67
N LEU A 242 13.47 35.51 12.91
CA LEU A 242 12.53 34.38 12.79
C LEU A 242 11.39 34.47 13.81
N ARG A 243 11.68 34.90 15.04
CA ARG A 243 10.68 35.05 16.10
C ARG A 243 9.69 36.18 15.78
N GLU A 244 10.18 37.29 15.22
CA GLU A 244 9.35 38.38 14.72
C GLU A 244 8.41 37.90 13.59
N LEU A 245 8.90 37.11 12.65
CA LEU A 245 8.07 36.57 11.57
C LEU A 245 6.98 35.62 12.07
N GLN A 246 7.28 34.75 13.04
CA GLN A 246 6.30 33.85 13.63
C GLN A 246 5.24 34.61 14.45
N SER A 247 5.65 35.62 15.22
CA SER A 247 4.74 36.46 16.02
C SER A 247 3.87 37.39 15.15
N GLY A 248 4.38 37.87 14.01
CA GLY A 248 3.65 38.73 13.08
C GLY A 248 2.59 38.02 12.22
N GLN A 249 2.64 36.68 12.11
CA GLN A 249 1.64 35.89 11.37
C GLN A 249 0.36 35.58 12.17
N GLY A 250 0.29 36.00 13.44
CA GLY A 250 -0.93 35.97 14.25
C GLY A 250 -1.92 37.09 13.92
N LEU A 251 -2.33 37.25 12.66
CA LEU A 251 -3.50 38.08 12.35
C LEU A 251 -4.77 37.26 12.59
N PRO A 252 -5.78 37.78 13.31
CA PRO A 252 -7.00 37.06 13.56
C PRO A 252 -7.71 36.84 12.21
N PHE A 253 -8.14 35.60 11.96
CA PHE A 253 -9.16 35.31 10.96
C PHE A 253 -10.40 36.16 11.28
N ILE A 254 -10.54 37.29 10.59
CA ILE A 254 -11.77 38.07 10.60
C ILE A 254 -12.72 37.33 9.66
N GLY A 255 -13.62 36.54 10.24
CA GLY A 255 -14.67 35.84 9.51
C GLY A 255 -15.58 36.81 8.76
N PHE A 256 -15.90 36.46 7.51
CA PHE A 256 -17.06 36.95 6.78
C PHE A 256 -18.14 35.88 6.80
#